data_AF-A0AA39YTU0-F1
#
_entry.id   AF-A0AA39YTU0-F1
#
_cell.length_a   1.000
_cell.length_b   1.000
_cell.length_c   1.000
_cell.angle_alpha   90.00
_cell.angle_beta   90.00
_cell.angle_gamma   90.00
#
_symmetry.space_group_name_H-M   'P 1'
#
loop_
_entity.id
_entity.type
_entity.pdbx_description
1 polymer ?
#
loop_
_entity_poly.entity_id
_entity_poly.type
_entity_poly.pdbx_seq_one_letter_code
_entity_poly.pdbx_strand_id
1 'polypeptide(L)'
;MLRSDICELEVGGEVSLKYEVLPEWYHVEVEAGGKYELVWPGQDVDLWTWGSREENKDRLLIAGEEGLPKLVMPGGCRVAFEAEAEMVPWPGRKEIEDKWGFARANYEEIIWRAALARKTDLPRPVEVSERLPGTLNLVVTLDCPDTLLLAEDFKVKLTLTYDAPSSARPMTLHTYSFGAPYHLFLESRRDGLQCYRRMSSDDDGNQETRWELCDLDDGEIGFMLVDLPDREHRVSEDKRFVSLRPGETWSTTVKLHWPPDSLLPEDTKVGDVFRCQFNGVVKVDWWD
;
A
#
# COMPACT_ATOMS: atom_id res chain seq x y z
N MET A 1 11.22 -18.23 -7.03
CA MET A 1 10.12 -18.61 -7.92
C MET A 1 8.84 -18.26 -7.18
N LEU A 2 8.21 -17.15 -7.55
CA LEU A 2 7.05 -16.60 -6.83
C LEU A 2 5.85 -17.53 -7.01
N ARG A 3 5.14 -17.84 -5.92
CA ARG A 3 3.96 -18.72 -5.86
C ARG A 3 2.67 -18.06 -6.40
N SER A 4 2.76 -16.88 -7.00
CA SER A 4 1.63 -15.98 -7.30
C SER A 4 0.86 -16.27 -8.59
N ASP A 5 1.38 -17.12 -9.48
CA ASP A 5 0.83 -17.25 -10.84
C ASP A 5 0.01 -18.54 -11.04
N ILE A 6 -0.22 -19.32 -9.99
CA ILE A 6 -0.97 -20.58 -10.05
C ILE A 6 -2.45 -20.29 -9.80
N CYS A 7 -3.29 -20.35 -10.83
CA CYS A 7 -4.74 -20.19 -10.68
C CYS A 7 -5.42 -21.57 -10.54
N GLU A 8 -6.36 -21.69 -9.60
CA GLU A 8 -7.28 -22.83 -9.51
C GLU A 8 -8.64 -22.41 -10.08
N LEU A 9 -9.19 -23.20 -10.99
CA LEU A 9 -10.46 -22.92 -11.65
C LEU A 9 -11.42 -24.08 -11.41
N GLU A 10 -12.54 -23.78 -10.76
CA GLU A 10 -13.67 -24.70 -10.67
C GLU A 10 -14.50 -24.70 -11.97
N VAL A 11 -15.39 -25.68 -12.12
CA VAL A 11 -16.27 -25.76 -13.28
C VAL A 11 -17.19 -24.54 -13.34
N GLY A 12 -17.05 -23.75 -14.41
CA GLY A 12 -17.79 -22.49 -14.59
C GLY A 12 -17.23 -21.33 -13.77
N GLY A 13 -16.08 -21.51 -13.11
CA GLY A 13 -15.34 -20.44 -12.45
C GLY A 13 -14.66 -19.52 -13.46
N GLU A 14 -14.34 -18.31 -13.01
CA GLU A 14 -13.63 -17.30 -13.77
C GLU A 14 -12.44 -16.79 -12.94
N VAL A 15 -11.33 -16.51 -13.62
CA VAL A 15 -10.19 -15.81 -13.02
C VAL A 15 -9.88 -14.58 -13.87
N SER A 16 -9.67 -13.45 -13.21
CA SER A 16 -9.27 -12.20 -13.83
C SER A 16 -7.88 -11.83 -13.36
N LEU A 17 -6.94 -11.67 -14.30
CA LEU A 17 -5.60 -11.18 -14.03
C LEU A 17 -5.48 -9.77 -14.59
N LYS A 18 -4.96 -8.85 -13.78
CA LYS A 18 -4.69 -7.47 -14.19
C LYS A 18 -3.19 -7.30 -14.35
N TYR A 19 -2.77 -6.89 -15.54
CA TYR A 19 -1.40 -6.46 -15.80
C TYR A 19 -1.38 -4.93 -15.85
N GLU A 20 -0.50 -4.32 -15.05
CA GLU A 20 -0.41 -2.87 -14.96
C GLU A 20 0.47 -2.25 -16.04
N VAL A 21 1.36 -3.05 -16.64
CA VAL A 21 2.37 -2.59 -17.59
C VAL A 21 2.39 -3.53 -18.79
N LEU A 22 2.39 -2.96 -19.99
CA LEU A 22 2.61 -3.74 -21.21
C LEU A 22 4.10 -4.13 -21.29
N PRO A 23 4.43 -5.29 -21.87
CA PRO A 23 5.82 -5.63 -22.13
C PRO A 23 6.57 -4.55 -22.92
N GLU A 24 7.87 -4.39 -22.67
CA GLU A 24 8.75 -3.37 -23.27
C GLU A 24 8.59 -3.23 -24.79
N TRP A 25 8.48 -4.36 -25.49
CA TRP A 25 8.36 -4.37 -26.95
C TRP A 25 7.08 -3.70 -27.46
N TYR A 26 6.00 -3.64 -26.68
CA TYR A 26 4.84 -2.81 -27.04
C TYR A 26 5.16 -1.33 -26.87
N HIS A 27 5.89 -0.94 -25.82
CA HIS A 27 6.22 0.46 -25.58
C HIS A 27 7.13 1.07 -26.64
N VAL A 28 8.01 0.26 -27.25
CA VAL A 28 8.88 0.70 -28.35
C VAL A 28 8.08 1.04 -29.62
N GLU A 29 6.96 0.36 -29.86
CA GLU A 29 6.17 0.48 -31.09
C GLU A 29 4.93 1.39 -30.92
N VAL A 30 4.59 1.74 -29.69
CA VAL A 30 3.43 2.59 -29.37
C VAL A 30 3.81 4.07 -29.46
N GLU A 31 3.11 4.79 -30.33
CA GLU A 31 3.25 6.22 -30.57
C GLU A 31 2.02 6.97 -30.04
N ALA A 32 2.24 8.15 -29.46
CA ALA A 32 1.16 9.01 -28.98
C ALA A 32 0.18 9.38 -30.11
N GLY A 33 -1.11 9.28 -29.83
CA GLY A 33 -2.21 9.45 -30.79
C GLY A 33 -2.49 8.20 -31.65
N GLY A 34 -1.69 7.14 -31.52
CA GLY A 34 -1.89 5.87 -32.21
C GLY A 34 -3.06 5.08 -31.63
N LYS A 35 -3.72 4.30 -32.49
CA LYS A 35 -4.79 3.37 -32.10
C LYS A 35 -4.32 1.95 -32.31
N TYR A 36 -4.36 1.17 -31.24
CA TYR A 36 -3.78 -0.16 -31.19
C TYR A 36 -4.84 -1.17 -30.76
N GLU A 37 -4.71 -2.40 -31.22
CA GLU A 37 -5.53 -3.53 -30.79
C GLU A 37 -4.62 -4.64 -30.28
N LEU A 38 -4.74 -4.98 -29.00
CA LEU A 38 -4.13 -6.17 -28.43
C LEU A 38 -5.00 -7.36 -28.79
N VAL A 39 -4.40 -8.36 -29.44
CA VAL A 39 -5.08 -9.57 -29.87
C VAL A 39 -4.50 -10.76 -29.12
N TRP A 40 -5.35 -11.55 -28.48
CA TRP A 40 -4.98 -12.87 -27.99
C TRP A 40 -5.18 -13.90 -29.11
N PRO A 41 -4.10 -14.43 -29.72
CA PRO A 41 -4.22 -15.36 -30.84
C PRO A 41 -4.69 -16.76 -30.42
N GLY A 42 -4.69 -17.06 -29.12
CA GLY A 42 -4.86 -18.40 -28.59
C GLY A 42 -3.53 -19.14 -28.50
N GLN A 43 -3.40 -20.00 -27.50
CA GLN A 43 -2.18 -20.78 -27.30
C GLN A 43 -2.46 -22.06 -26.51
N ASP A 44 -1.60 -23.06 -26.73
CA ASP A 44 -1.47 -24.22 -25.85
C ASP A 44 -0.89 -23.75 -24.50
N VAL A 45 -1.45 -24.27 -23.40
CA VAL A 45 -0.98 -24.03 -22.04
C VAL A 45 -0.31 -25.30 -21.54
N ASP A 46 1.01 -25.26 -21.42
CA ASP A 46 1.81 -26.43 -21.10
C ASP A 46 2.04 -26.63 -19.59
N LEU A 47 1.79 -25.60 -18.77
CA LEU A 47 2.04 -25.62 -17.33
C LEU A 47 0.71 -25.65 -16.56
N TRP A 48 0.12 -26.84 -16.42
CA TRP A 48 -1.12 -27.06 -15.69
C TRP A 48 -1.21 -28.50 -15.16
N THR A 49 -2.13 -28.78 -14.22
CA THR A 49 -2.41 -30.13 -13.72
C THR A 49 -3.86 -30.23 -13.22
N TRP A 50 -4.33 -31.46 -12.99
CA TRP A 50 -5.57 -31.72 -12.26
C TRP A 50 -5.42 -31.58 -10.73
N GLY A 51 -6.54 -31.30 -10.09
CA GLY A 51 -6.66 -31.24 -8.63
C GLY A 51 -6.56 -29.81 -8.08
N SER A 52 -6.95 -29.66 -6.82
CA SER A 52 -6.89 -28.40 -6.10
C SER A 52 -5.45 -28.01 -5.75
N ARG A 53 -5.26 -26.75 -5.34
CA ARG A 53 -3.99 -26.25 -4.78
C ARG A 53 -3.54 -27.10 -3.58
N GLU A 54 -4.46 -27.52 -2.72
CA GLU A 54 -4.12 -28.33 -1.53
C GLU A 54 -3.66 -29.74 -1.92
N GLU A 55 -4.31 -30.36 -2.92
CA GLU A 55 -3.89 -31.67 -3.45
C GLU A 55 -2.51 -31.60 -4.11
N ASN A 56 -2.13 -30.45 -4.67
CA ASN A 56 -0.87 -30.27 -5.40
C ASN A 56 0.20 -29.48 -4.62
N LYS A 57 0.01 -29.18 -3.33
CA LYS A 57 0.89 -28.26 -2.56
C LYS A 57 2.37 -28.65 -2.50
N ASP A 58 2.65 -29.95 -2.56
CA ASP A 58 4.00 -30.53 -2.50
C ASP A 58 4.49 -31.01 -3.89
N ARG A 59 3.71 -30.78 -4.94
CA ARG A 59 4.02 -31.19 -6.31
C ARG A 59 4.71 -30.06 -7.07
N LEU A 60 5.72 -30.43 -7.85
CA LEU A 60 6.30 -29.54 -8.86
C LEU A 60 5.48 -29.65 -10.15
N LEU A 61 4.98 -28.52 -10.66
CA LEU A 61 4.40 -28.45 -12.00
C LEU A 61 5.52 -28.54 -13.04
N ILE A 62 5.38 -29.47 -13.97
CA ILE A 62 6.33 -29.69 -15.07
C ILE A 62 5.62 -29.33 -16.37
N ALA A 63 6.22 -28.42 -17.15
CA ALA A 63 5.67 -28.05 -18.44
C ALA A 63 5.66 -29.27 -19.39
N GLY A 64 4.51 -29.56 -19.98
CA GLY A 64 4.34 -30.67 -20.92
C GLY A 64 4.39 -32.05 -20.27
N GLU A 65 3.94 -32.19 -19.02
CA GLU A 65 3.91 -33.46 -18.30
C GLU A 65 3.19 -34.57 -19.11
N GLU A 66 3.84 -35.73 -19.22
CA GLU A 66 3.31 -36.86 -19.99
C GLU A 66 2.02 -37.41 -19.39
N GLY A 67 1.03 -37.68 -20.25
CA GLY A 67 -0.26 -38.24 -19.85
C GLY A 67 -1.34 -37.21 -19.54
N LEU A 68 -1.01 -35.91 -19.50
CA LEU A 68 -2.02 -34.85 -19.46
C LEU A 68 -2.58 -34.58 -20.87
N PRO A 69 -3.89 -34.26 -21.00
CA PRO A 69 -4.42 -33.79 -22.26
C PRO A 69 -3.82 -32.42 -22.63
N LYS A 70 -3.96 -32.02 -23.90
CA LYS A 70 -3.60 -30.65 -24.29
C LYS A 70 -4.63 -29.67 -23.72
N LEU A 71 -4.17 -28.66 -22.99
CA LEU A 71 -4.99 -27.53 -22.58
C LEU A 71 -4.81 -26.42 -23.62
N VAL A 72 -5.91 -26.02 -24.27
CA VAL A 72 -5.90 -24.99 -25.30
C VAL A 72 -6.71 -23.81 -24.80
N MET A 73 -6.09 -22.63 -24.73
CA MET A 73 -6.81 -21.38 -24.52
C MET A 73 -7.21 -20.80 -25.87
N PRO A 74 -8.51 -20.71 -26.18
CA PRO A 74 -8.96 -20.22 -27.48
C PRO A 74 -8.56 -18.76 -27.67
N GLY A 75 -8.18 -18.43 -28.90
CA GLY A 75 -7.96 -17.05 -29.32
C GLY A 75 -9.24 -16.28 -29.58
N GLY A 76 -9.09 -15.01 -29.94
CA GLY A 76 -10.17 -14.15 -30.43
C GLY A 76 -10.57 -13.00 -29.49
N CYS A 77 -10.01 -12.97 -28.28
CA CYS A 77 -10.11 -11.80 -27.42
C CYS A 77 -9.32 -10.64 -28.03
N ARG A 78 -9.92 -9.45 -28.03
CA ARG A 78 -9.31 -8.22 -28.53
C ARG A 78 -9.64 -7.06 -27.61
N VAL A 79 -8.66 -6.20 -27.39
CA VAL A 79 -8.82 -4.96 -26.63
C VAL A 79 -8.21 -3.84 -27.45
N ALA A 80 -9.04 -2.85 -27.81
CA ALA A 80 -8.58 -1.66 -28.49
C ALA A 80 -8.24 -0.56 -27.47
N PHE A 81 -7.15 0.15 -27.70
CA PHE A 81 -6.75 1.31 -26.91
C PHE A 81 -6.16 2.41 -27.79
N GLU A 82 -6.27 3.65 -27.32
CA GLU A 82 -5.62 4.81 -27.91
C GLU A 82 -4.46 5.21 -27.00
N ALA A 83 -3.28 5.35 -27.58
CA ALA A 83 -2.11 5.80 -26.84
C ALA A 83 -2.16 7.31 -26.69
N GLU A 84 -2.10 7.79 -25.46
CA GLU A 84 -2.01 9.23 -25.17
C GLU A 84 -0.56 9.62 -24.91
N ALA A 85 -0.21 10.88 -25.18
CA ALA A 85 1.10 11.40 -24.82
C ALA A 85 1.27 11.37 -23.30
N GLU A 86 2.44 10.95 -22.83
CA GLU A 86 2.75 11.00 -21.41
C GLU A 86 2.57 12.41 -20.86
N MET A 87 1.84 12.52 -19.74
CA MET A 87 1.92 13.72 -18.91
C MET A 87 3.36 13.85 -18.41
N VAL A 88 3.94 15.05 -18.51
CA VAL A 88 5.26 15.47 -17.98
C VAL A 88 6.26 14.32 -17.81
N PRO A 89 7.24 14.15 -18.72
CA PRO A 89 8.19 13.04 -18.65
C PRO A 89 8.93 13.04 -17.30
N TRP A 90 9.05 11.86 -16.68
CA TRP A 90 9.74 11.72 -15.41
C TRP A 90 11.24 11.99 -15.57
N PRO A 91 11.83 12.97 -14.85
CA PRO A 91 13.23 13.35 -15.05
C PRO A 91 14.25 12.22 -14.83
N GLY A 92 13.93 11.24 -13.98
CA GLY A 92 14.81 10.11 -13.65
C GLY A 92 14.78 8.97 -14.66
N ARG A 93 13.91 9.01 -15.67
CA ARG A 93 13.67 7.90 -16.61
C ARG A 93 14.97 7.34 -17.20
N LYS A 94 15.72 8.21 -17.88
CA LYS A 94 16.92 7.83 -18.62
C LYS A 94 17.99 7.21 -17.72
N GLU A 95 18.25 7.81 -16.56
CA GLU A 95 19.28 7.32 -15.64
C GLU A 95 18.96 5.92 -15.11
N ILE A 96 17.70 5.68 -14.74
CA ILE A 96 17.28 4.38 -14.21
C ILE A 96 17.20 3.32 -15.31
N GLU A 97 16.74 3.66 -16.52
CA GLU A 97 16.78 2.74 -17.67
C GLU A 97 18.21 2.32 -17.99
N ASP A 98 19.14 3.28 -18.09
CA ASP A 98 20.55 3.01 -18.41
C ASP A 98 21.22 2.10 -17.36
N LYS A 99 20.82 2.23 -16.08
CA LYS A 99 21.47 1.52 -14.96
C LYS A 99 20.79 0.20 -14.59
N TRP A 100 19.47 0.10 -14.68
CA TRP A 100 18.68 -1.01 -14.15
C TRP A 100 17.66 -1.57 -15.16
N GLY A 101 17.52 -0.96 -16.33
CA GLY A 101 16.63 -1.41 -17.40
C GLY A 101 15.19 -0.91 -17.29
N PHE A 102 14.45 -1.13 -18.38
CA PHE A 102 13.09 -0.63 -18.62
C PHE A 102 12.09 -0.94 -17.49
N ALA A 103 12.08 -2.19 -17.01
CA ALA A 103 11.14 -2.63 -15.97
C ALA A 103 11.32 -1.84 -14.66
N ARG A 104 12.57 -1.59 -14.26
CA ARG A 104 12.83 -0.80 -13.05
C ARG A 104 12.45 0.67 -13.25
N ALA A 105 12.71 1.23 -14.43
CA ALA A 105 12.34 2.61 -14.73
C ALA A 105 10.83 2.83 -14.69
N ASN A 106 10.02 1.92 -15.26
CA ASN A 106 8.55 2.00 -15.15
C ASN A 106 8.07 1.96 -13.70
N TYR A 107 8.65 1.08 -12.88
CA TYR A 107 8.28 0.98 -11.47
C TYR A 107 8.57 2.27 -10.69
N GLU A 108 9.76 2.82 -10.87
CA GLU A 108 10.16 4.08 -10.22
C GLU A 108 9.34 5.29 -10.73
N GLU A 109 8.96 5.28 -12.01
CA GLU A 109 8.06 6.28 -12.58
C GLU A 109 6.66 6.23 -11.95
N ILE A 110 6.11 5.03 -11.72
CA ILE A 110 4.84 4.85 -11.01
C ILE A 110 4.94 5.47 -9.61
N ILE A 111 6.03 5.22 -8.88
CA ILE A 111 6.29 5.81 -7.56
C ILE A 111 6.34 7.34 -7.67
N TRP A 112 7.07 7.88 -8.65
CA TRP A 112 7.20 9.32 -8.84
C TRP A 112 5.87 9.98 -9.20
N ARG A 113 5.08 9.38 -10.09
CA ARG A 113 3.74 9.88 -10.46
C ARG A 113 2.78 9.83 -9.28
N ALA A 114 2.82 8.76 -8.49
CA ALA A 114 2.09 8.68 -7.23
C ALA A 114 2.54 9.81 -6.29
N ALA A 115 3.84 10.08 -6.17
CA ALA A 115 4.36 11.18 -5.36
C ALA A 115 3.95 12.58 -5.86
N LEU A 116 3.87 12.79 -7.18
CA LEU A 116 3.40 14.05 -7.76
C LEU A 116 1.91 14.28 -7.47
N ALA A 117 1.08 13.24 -7.61
CA ALA A 117 -0.32 13.27 -7.20
C ALA A 117 -0.49 13.42 -5.67
N ARG A 118 0.49 12.97 -4.86
CA ARG A 118 0.53 13.21 -3.40
C ARG A 118 0.78 14.67 -3.05
N LYS A 119 1.55 15.44 -3.84
CA LYS A 119 1.83 16.86 -3.58
C LYS A 119 0.65 17.79 -3.83
N THR A 120 -0.32 17.37 -4.64
CA THR A 120 -1.48 18.20 -5.02
C THR A 120 -2.65 18.08 -4.03
N ASP A 121 -2.78 16.94 -3.33
CA ASP A 121 -3.94 16.62 -2.50
C ASP A 121 -3.56 16.11 -1.09
N LEU A 122 -2.80 16.88 -0.32
CA LEU A 122 -2.80 16.66 1.14
C LEU A 122 -4.11 17.25 1.69
N PRO A 123 -5.04 16.44 2.24
CA PRO A 123 -6.24 16.98 2.85
C PRO A 123 -5.82 17.90 4.00
N ARG A 124 -6.30 19.14 3.98
CA ARG A 124 -6.13 20.02 5.13
C ARG A 124 -6.90 19.45 6.32
N PRO A 125 -6.44 19.69 7.56
CA PRO A 125 -7.23 19.35 8.75
C PRO A 125 -8.65 19.90 8.62
N VAL A 126 -9.65 19.06 8.88
CA VAL A 126 -11.05 19.46 8.88
C VAL A 126 -11.32 20.25 10.15
N GLU A 127 -11.67 21.53 10.00
CA GLU A 127 -11.98 22.39 11.13
C GLU A 127 -13.25 21.93 11.84
N VAL A 128 -13.36 22.22 13.15
CA VAL A 128 -14.55 21.83 13.94
C VAL A 128 -15.84 22.37 13.31
N SER A 129 -15.80 23.56 12.72
CA SER A 129 -16.94 24.19 12.04
C SER A 129 -17.29 23.56 10.68
N GLU A 130 -16.38 22.81 10.07
CA GLU A 130 -16.58 22.13 8.78
C GLU A 130 -17.17 20.72 8.94
N ARG A 131 -17.23 20.22 10.18
CA ARG A 131 -17.77 18.88 10.48
C ARG A 131 -19.28 18.86 10.28
N LEU A 132 -19.77 17.79 9.65
CA LEU A 132 -21.21 17.62 9.48
C LEU A 132 -21.89 17.39 10.84
N PRO A 133 -23.05 17.99 11.09
CA PRO A 133 -23.82 17.71 12.31
C PRO A 133 -24.14 16.22 12.43
N GLY A 134 -23.81 15.62 13.58
CA GLY A 134 -24.01 14.19 13.84
C GLY A 134 -22.84 13.30 13.44
N THR A 135 -21.74 13.84 12.89
CA THR A 135 -20.51 13.08 12.67
C THR A 135 -19.88 12.66 14.01
N LEU A 136 -19.49 11.39 14.10
CA LEU A 136 -18.75 10.86 15.24
C LEU A 136 -17.31 11.40 15.21
N ASN A 137 -16.85 11.93 16.35
CA ASN A 137 -15.49 12.47 16.45
C ASN A 137 -14.58 11.54 17.24
N LEU A 138 -13.42 11.26 16.66
CA LEU A 138 -12.31 10.64 17.35
C LEU A 138 -11.21 11.68 17.52
N VAL A 139 -10.71 11.82 18.75
CA VAL A 139 -9.51 12.59 19.04
C VAL A 139 -8.34 11.63 19.14
N VAL A 140 -7.29 11.90 18.37
CA VAL A 140 -6.06 11.10 18.37
C VAL A 140 -4.98 11.85 19.14
N THR A 141 -4.34 11.18 20.09
CA THR A 141 -3.13 11.66 20.75
C THR A 141 -1.99 10.70 20.50
N LEU A 142 -0.81 11.26 20.26
CA LEU A 142 0.44 10.53 20.10
C LEU A 142 1.34 10.81 21.28
N ASP A 143 1.95 9.76 21.80
CA ASP A 143 2.94 9.81 22.86
C ASP A 143 4.18 9.07 22.37
N CYS A 144 5.32 9.77 22.35
CA CYS A 144 6.58 9.25 21.85
C CYS A 144 7.73 9.62 22.80
N PRO A 145 8.76 8.77 22.93
CA PRO A 145 9.97 9.11 23.66
C PRO A 145 10.60 10.42 23.18
N ASP A 146 11.09 11.25 24.12
CA ASP A 146 11.82 12.50 23.81
C ASP A 146 13.22 12.26 23.24
N THR A 147 13.73 11.03 23.35
CA THR A 147 15.05 10.64 22.85
C THR A 147 14.99 9.21 22.31
N LEU A 148 15.66 9.01 21.18
CA LEU A 148 15.73 7.75 20.48
C LEU A 148 17.14 7.19 20.53
N LEU A 149 17.27 5.91 20.88
CA LEU A 149 18.53 5.18 20.79
C LEU A 149 18.50 4.32 19.53
N LEU A 150 19.43 4.56 18.60
CA LEU A 150 19.44 3.91 17.26
C LEU A 150 19.54 2.38 17.30
N ALA A 151 19.93 1.80 18.43
CA ALA A 151 20.01 0.35 18.61
C ALA A 151 18.77 -0.26 19.26
N GLU A 152 17.76 0.54 19.61
CA GLU A 152 16.56 0.11 20.33
C GLU A 152 15.28 0.40 19.55
N ASP A 153 14.21 -0.34 19.86
CA ASP A 153 12.90 -0.11 19.26
C ASP A 153 12.43 1.33 19.46
N PHE A 154 12.00 1.98 18.37
CA PHE A 154 11.25 3.22 18.47
C PHE A 154 9.76 2.93 18.41
N LYS A 155 9.06 3.29 19.49
CA LYS A 155 7.63 3.03 19.68
C LYS A 155 6.88 4.34 19.87
N VAL A 156 5.80 4.50 19.14
CA VAL A 156 4.83 5.59 19.34
C VAL A 156 3.54 4.97 19.86
N LYS A 157 3.05 5.49 20.98
CA LYS A 157 1.74 5.14 21.51
C LYS A 157 0.69 6.04 20.87
N LEU A 158 -0.27 5.42 20.20
CA LEU A 158 -1.44 6.08 19.64
C LEU A 158 -2.62 5.84 20.58
N THR A 159 -3.33 6.91 20.95
CA THR A 159 -4.55 6.83 21.76
C THR A 159 -5.71 7.49 21.03
N LEU A 160 -6.80 6.75 20.87
CA LEU A 160 -8.07 7.24 20.36
C LEU A 160 -8.98 7.56 21.54
N THR A 161 -9.67 8.70 21.47
CA THR A 161 -10.71 9.10 22.41
C THR A 161 -12.00 9.35 21.64
N TYR A 162 -13.11 8.74 22.07
CA TYR A 162 -14.41 8.98 21.48
C TYR A 162 -15.01 10.27 22.02
N ASP A 163 -14.85 11.36 21.26
CA ASP A 163 -15.31 12.70 21.62
C ASP A 163 -16.77 12.88 21.19
N ALA A 164 -17.67 12.51 22.10
CA ALA A 164 -19.10 12.64 21.90
C ALA A 164 -19.82 13.02 23.21
N PRO A 165 -21.03 13.58 23.14
CA PRO A 165 -21.87 13.79 24.32
C PRO A 165 -22.13 12.47 25.04
N SER A 166 -22.26 12.51 26.37
CA SER A 166 -22.52 11.32 27.20
C SER A 166 -23.81 10.56 26.86
N SER A 167 -24.75 11.22 26.17
CA SER A 167 -25.99 10.62 25.66
C SER A 167 -25.83 9.86 24.35
N ALA A 168 -24.66 9.94 23.69
CA ALA A 168 -24.40 9.26 22.43
C ALA A 168 -24.25 7.75 22.63
N ARG A 169 -24.52 6.99 21.56
CA ARG A 169 -24.38 5.53 21.57
C ARG A 169 -22.90 5.14 21.57
N PRO A 170 -22.55 3.96 22.11
CA PRO A 170 -21.23 3.40 21.93
C PRO A 170 -20.92 3.18 20.45
N MET A 171 -19.65 3.34 20.07
CA MET A 171 -19.16 3.10 18.72
C MET A 171 -18.25 1.86 18.73
N THR A 172 -18.40 0.98 17.74
CA THR A 172 -17.48 -0.16 17.57
C THR A 172 -16.64 0.03 16.32
N LEU A 173 -15.33 -0.08 16.46
CA LEU A 173 -14.36 0.16 15.38
C LEU A 173 -13.41 -1.02 15.21
N HIS A 174 -13.06 -1.30 13.96
CA HIS A 174 -12.00 -2.25 13.61
C HIS A 174 -10.62 -1.58 13.82
N THR A 175 -9.88 -2.06 14.81
CA THR A 175 -8.61 -1.47 15.28
C THR A 175 -7.44 -1.66 14.32
N TYR A 176 -7.58 -2.57 13.34
CA TYR A 176 -6.52 -2.86 12.38
C TYR A 176 -6.06 -1.60 11.64
N SER A 177 -6.99 -0.71 11.28
CA SER A 177 -6.69 0.55 10.58
C SER A 177 -5.78 1.49 11.39
N PHE A 178 -5.72 1.37 12.71
CA PHE A 178 -5.01 2.31 13.60
C PHE A 178 -3.70 1.78 14.18
N GLY A 179 -3.49 0.46 14.17
CA GLY A 179 -2.46 -0.18 14.98
C GLY A 179 -1.62 -1.26 14.29
N ALA A 180 -1.90 -1.59 13.03
CA ALA A 180 -1.06 -2.57 12.35
C ALA A 180 0.33 -1.96 12.06
N PRO A 181 1.44 -2.58 12.51
CA PRO A 181 2.80 -2.16 12.13
C PRO A 181 3.03 -2.25 10.61
N TYR A 182 2.11 -2.91 9.91
CA TYR A 182 2.12 -3.14 8.46
C TYR A 182 1.53 -2.00 7.62
N HIS A 183 0.97 -0.94 8.23
CA HIS A 183 0.57 0.28 7.50
C HIS A 183 1.74 1.14 7.05
N LEU A 184 2.96 0.80 7.48
CA LEU A 184 4.17 1.31 6.84
C LEU A 184 4.34 0.73 5.42
N PHE A 185 3.68 -0.40 5.12
CA PHE A 185 3.90 -1.20 3.91
C PHE A 185 2.65 -1.38 3.03
N LEU A 186 1.46 -1.07 3.53
CA LEU A 186 0.20 -1.25 2.81
C LEU A 186 -0.37 0.11 2.39
N GLU A 187 -0.40 0.29 1.07
CA GLU A 187 -1.30 1.18 0.33
C GLU A 187 -1.68 2.48 1.05
N SER A 188 -0.79 3.49 0.91
CA SER A 188 -1.07 4.93 1.02
C SER A 188 -0.10 5.62 1.98
N ARG A 189 0.95 6.24 1.44
CA ARG A 189 1.65 7.38 2.11
C ARG A 189 0.70 8.58 2.38
N ARG A 190 -0.63 8.43 2.34
CA ARG A 190 -1.62 9.44 2.72
C ARG A 190 -2.20 9.18 4.12
N ASP A 191 -2.08 7.97 4.66
CA ASP A 191 -2.76 7.55 5.88
C ASP A 191 -1.80 7.00 6.95
N GLY A 192 -2.26 6.86 8.18
CA GLY A 192 -1.48 6.29 9.27
C GLY A 192 -0.43 7.23 9.87
N LEU A 193 0.61 6.64 10.44
CA LEU A 193 1.73 7.36 11.08
C LEU A 193 2.84 7.66 10.07
N GLN A 194 3.30 8.91 10.06
CA GLN A 194 4.42 9.39 9.26
C GLN A 194 5.52 9.95 10.13
N CYS A 195 6.77 9.78 9.71
CA CYS A 195 7.95 10.33 10.36
C CYS A 195 8.59 11.40 9.47
N TYR A 196 8.94 12.54 10.05
CA TYR A 196 9.62 13.64 9.37
C TYR A 196 10.93 13.93 10.08
N ARG A 197 12.01 14.15 9.32
CA ARG A 197 13.30 14.63 9.81
C ARG A 197 13.40 16.14 9.62
N ARG A 198 13.96 16.83 10.61
CA ARG A 198 14.28 18.26 10.51
C ARG A 198 15.57 18.45 9.72
N MET A 199 15.50 19.22 8.65
CA MET A 199 16.66 19.58 7.85
C MET A 199 17.27 20.89 8.37
N SER A 200 18.58 20.91 8.62
CA SER A 200 19.30 22.15 8.87
C SER A 200 19.53 22.88 7.55
N SER A 201 19.10 24.15 7.47
CA SER A 201 19.48 25.02 6.37
C SER A 201 20.92 25.50 6.61
N ASP A 202 21.85 25.09 5.75
CA ASP A 202 23.24 25.61 5.76
C ASP A 202 23.37 27.00 5.11
N ASP A 203 22.27 27.72 4.88
CA ASP A 203 22.29 28.99 4.13
C ASP A 203 22.00 30.21 5.03
N ASP A 204 22.84 31.21 4.87
CA ASP A 204 22.97 32.41 5.70
C ASP A 204 21.67 33.22 5.82
N GLY A 205 21.02 33.14 6.98
CA GLY A 205 20.22 34.23 7.53
C GLY A 205 18.70 34.16 7.36
N ASN A 206 18.14 33.12 6.75
CA ASN A 206 16.68 32.89 6.79
C ASN A 206 16.36 31.51 7.37
N GLN A 207 16.18 31.45 8.69
CA GLN A 207 15.92 30.23 9.45
C GLN A 207 14.48 29.72 9.25
N GLU A 208 14.12 29.30 8.04
CA GLU A 208 12.92 28.46 7.89
C GLU A 208 13.28 27.01 8.20
N THR A 209 12.78 26.52 9.34
CA THR A 209 12.91 25.11 9.72
C THR A 209 12.14 24.27 8.70
N ARG A 210 12.86 23.54 7.85
CA ARG A 210 12.28 22.63 6.87
C ARG A 210 12.17 21.22 7.46
N TRP A 211 11.01 20.61 7.28
CA TRP A 211 10.75 19.22 7.62
C TRP A 211 10.64 18.40 6.34
N GLU A 212 11.34 17.28 6.29
CA GLU A 212 11.34 16.35 5.17
C GLU A 212 10.76 15.02 5.63
N LEU A 213 9.90 14.42 4.82
CA LEU A 213 9.34 13.10 5.10
C LEU A 213 10.48 12.08 5.03
N CYS A 214 10.60 11.21 6.03
CA CYS A 214 11.55 10.11 5.97
C CYS A 214 11.05 9.12 4.92
N ASP A 215 11.83 8.93 3.85
CA ASP A 215 11.60 7.85 2.91
C ASP A 215 11.95 6.51 3.58
N LEU A 216 11.08 5.53 3.35
CA LEU A 216 11.33 4.14 3.68
C LEU A 216 12.38 3.61 2.70
N ASP A 217 13.54 3.20 3.19
CA ASP A 217 14.65 2.65 2.39
C ASP A 217 14.40 1.20 1.95
N ASP A 218 13.35 0.55 2.43
CA ASP A 218 12.90 -0.73 1.94
C ASP A 218 12.03 -0.54 0.70
N GLY A 219 12.55 -1.00 -0.44
CA GLY A 219 11.78 -1.12 -1.68
C GLY A 219 10.43 -1.75 -1.37
N GLU A 220 9.35 -1.01 -1.64
CA GLU A 220 7.99 -1.31 -1.19
C GLU A 220 7.70 -2.81 -1.37
N ILE A 221 7.72 -3.56 -0.27
CA ILE A 221 7.26 -4.93 -0.27
C ILE A 221 5.73 -4.83 -0.29
N GLY A 222 5.16 -4.72 -1.49
CA GLY A 222 3.72 -4.88 -1.67
C GLY A 222 3.28 -6.17 -0.96
N PHE A 223 2.36 -6.06 0.00
CA PHE A 223 2.02 -7.20 0.85
C PHE A 223 0.75 -7.90 0.35
N MET A 224 0.90 -9.22 0.17
CA MET A 224 -0.11 -10.28 0.08
C MET A 224 -1.30 -10.04 -0.89
N LEU A 225 -1.33 -10.82 -1.96
CA LEU A 225 -2.60 -11.23 -2.57
C LEU A 225 -3.35 -12.07 -1.53
N VAL A 226 -4.40 -11.50 -0.93
CA VAL A 226 -5.24 -12.20 0.05
C VAL A 226 -6.43 -12.84 -0.69
N ASP A 227 -6.17 -13.86 -1.51
CA ASP A 227 -7.22 -14.67 -2.17
C ASP A 227 -7.88 -15.67 -1.19
N LEU A 228 -7.95 -15.34 0.10
CA LEU A 228 -8.66 -16.15 1.08
C LEU A 228 -10.15 -15.81 0.98
N PRO A 229 -11.05 -16.80 1.10
CA PRO A 229 -12.48 -16.54 1.09
C PRO A 229 -12.86 -15.59 2.24
N ASP A 230 -13.87 -14.77 2.01
CA ASP A 230 -14.43 -13.89 3.02
C ASP A 230 -14.74 -14.66 4.31
N ARG A 231 -14.26 -14.13 5.44
CA ARG A 231 -14.50 -14.71 6.75
C ARG A 231 -15.46 -13.83 7.54
N GLU A 232 -16.57 -14.44 7.95
CA GLU A 232 -17.46 -13.83 8.92
C GLU A 232 -16.79 -13.76 10.29
N HIS A 233 -16.85 -12.59 10.93
CA HIS A 233 -16.31 -12.35 12.26
C HIS A 233 -17.41 -11.90 13.21
N ARG A 234 -17.49 -12.54 14.38
CA ARG A 234 -18.34 -12.07 15.48
C ARG A 234 -17.65 -10.91 16.18
N VAL A 235 -18.13 -9.70 15.92
CA VAL A 235 -17.57 -8.44 16.46
C VAL A 235 -17.36 -8.48 17.98
N SER A 236 -18.29 -9.08 18.73
CA SER A 236 -18.20 -9.17 20.20
C SER A 236 -17.12 -10.13 20.72
N GLU A 237 -16.62 -11.04 19.89
CA GLU A 237 -15.66 -12.10 20.28
C GLU A 237 -14.28 -11.87 19.66
N ASP A 238 -14.17 -10.97 18.69
CA ASP A 238 -12.96 -10.73 17.91
C ASP A 238 -12.16 -9.53 18.45
N LYS A 239 -10.91 -9.81 18.85
CA LYS A 239 -9.98 -8.85 19.45
C LYS A 239 -9.58 -7.70 18.50
N ARG A 240 -9.89 -7.80 17.21
CA ARG A 240 -9.65 -6.74 16.24
C ARG A 240 -10.69 -5.63 16.32
N PHE A 241 -11.76 -5.80 17.07
CA PHE A 241 -12.77 -4.78 17.29
C PHE A 241 -12.68 -4.23 18.72
N VAL A 242 -12.96 -2.95 18.87
CA VAL A 242 -13.13 -2.30 20.17
C VAL A 242 -14.40 -1.47 20.17
N SER A 243 -15.17 -1.55 21.25
CA SER A 243 -16.34 -0.71 21.48
C SER A 243 -15.99 0.37 22.50
N LEU A 244 -16.24 1.64 22.16
CA LEU A 244 -16.00 2.80 23.00
C LEU A 244 -17.31 3.51 23.33
N ARG A 245 -17.55 3.79 24.60
CA ARG A 245 -18.57 4.75 25.05
C ARG A 245 -18.04 6.18 24.93
N PRO A 246 -18.92 7.20 24.88
CA PRO A 246 -18.48 8.60 24.84
C PRO A 246 -17.52 8.91 26.00
N GLY A 247 -16.35 9.46 25.67
CA GLY A 247 -15.25 9.76 26.59
C GLY A 247 -14.30 8.59 26.88
N GLU A 248 -14.60 7.36 26.46
CA GLU A 248 -13.67 6.24 26.59
C GLU A 248 -12.53 6.33 25.58
N THR A 249 -11.42 5.69 25.95
CA THR A 249 -10.20 5.66 25.15
C THR A 249 -9.76 4.25 24.84
N TRP A 250 -9.10 4.10 23.68
CA TRP A 250 -8.36 2.90 23.31
C TRP A 250 -6.97 3.29 22.87
N SER A 251 -5.96 2.51 23.24
CA SER A 251 -4.57 2.78 22.89
C SER A 251 -3.90 1.55 22.28
N THR A 252 -2.96 1.82 21.39
CA THR A 252 -2.04 0.82 20.82
C THR A 252 -0.63 1.41 20.71
N THR A 253 0.36 0.55 20.49
CA THR A 253 1.75 0.95 20.27
C THR A 253 2.18 0.52 18.88
N VAL A 254 2.64 1.49 18.08
CA VAL A 254 3.20 1.26 16.75
C VAL A 254 4.72 1.35 16.84
N LYS A 255 5.42 0.38 16.26
CA LYS A 255 6.88 0.40 16.14
C LYS A 255 7.24 1.12 14.84
N LEU A 256 7.99 2.21 14.94
CA LEU A 256 8.51 2.96 13.79
C LEU A 256 9.97 2.57 13.46
N HIS A 257 10.66 1.96 14.42
CA HIS A 257 11.98 1.35 14.20
C HIS A 257 12.03 0.01 14.94
N TRP A 258 12.34 -1.06 14.21
CA TRP A 258 12.61 -2.41 14.71
C TRP A 258 13.49 -3.12 13.68
N PRO A 259 14.79 -3.37 13.94
CA PRO A 259 15.66 -4.05 12.97
C PRO A 259 15.05 -5.41 12.54
N PRO A 260 14.79 -5.65 11.24
CA PRO A 260 15.38 -5.00 10.06
C PRO A 260 14.64 -3.79 9.45
N ASP A 261 13.45 -3.43 9.94
CA ASP A 261 12.55 -2.44 9.32
C ASP A 261 12.57 -1.10 10.07
N SER A 262 12.74 0.01 9.35
CA SER A 262 12.93 1.33 9.95
C SER A 262 12.36 2.46 9.11
N LEU A 263 11.51 3.30 9.72
CA LEU A 263 11.13 4.61 9.19
C LEU A 263 12.22 5.68 9.37
N LEU A 264 13.28 5.37 10.11
CA LEU A 264 14.43 6.26 10.22
C LEU A 264 15.37 5.98 9.05
N PRO A 265 15.82 7.03 8.32
CA PRO A 265 16.80 6.90 7.25
C PRO A 265 18.08 6.22 7.72
N GLU A 266 18.75 5.44 6.86
CA GLU A 266 20.02 4.78 7.20
C GLU A 266 21.11 5.77 7.65
N ASP A 267 21.07 6.99 7.14
CA ASP A 267 22.04 8.04 7.45
C ASP A 267 21.72 8.83 8.74
N THR A 268 20.78 8.34 9.56
CA THR A 268 20.41 8.97 10.83
C THR A 268 21.63 9.09 11.75
N LYS A 269 21.84 10.29 12.30
CA LYS A 269 22.95 10.66 13.17
C LYS A 269 22.46 11.18 14.51
N VAL A 270 23.34 11.08 15.51
CA VAL A 270 23.11 11.72 16.81
C VAL A 270 22.92 13.22 16.62
N GLY A 271 21.83 13.76 17.15
CA GLY A 271 21.44 15.18 17.03
C GLY A 271 20.35 15.44 15.99
N ASP A 272 19.99 14.46 15.16
CA ASP A 272 18.81 14.56 14.32
C ASP A 272 17.53 14.73 15.16
N VAL A 273 16.60 15.51 14.62
CA VAL A 273 15.31 15.75 15.25
C VAL A 273 14.21 15.24 14.35
N PHE A 274 13.35 14.41 14.91
CA PHE A 274 12.23 13.79 14.22
C PHE A 274 10.89 14.28 14.74
N ARG A 275 9.87 14.20 13.89
CA ARG A 275 8.47 14.48 14.23
C ARG A 275 7.58 13.39 13.68
N CYS A 276 6.74 12.83 14.54
CA CYS A 276 5.70 11.88 14.14
C CYS A 276 4.36 12.59 13.96
N GLN A 277 3.62 12.24 12.92
CA GLN A 277 2.29 12.78 12.64
C GLN A 277 1.35 11.63 12.26
N PHE A 278 0.10 11.69 12.71
CA PHE A 278 -0.96 10.77 12.29
C PHE A 278 -1.91 11.49 11.32
N ASN A 279 -2.07 10.95 10.11
CA ASN A 279 -2.85 11.59 9.04
C ASN A 279 -4.29 11.08 8.92
N GLY A 280 -4.70 10.13 9.76
CA GLY A 280 -6.02 9.49 9.68
C GLY A 280 -5.96 8.15 8.96
N VAL A 281 -7.14 7.62 8.62
CA VAL A 281 -7.31 6.34 7.92
C VAL A 281 -8.41 6.50 6.86
N VAL A 282 -8.16 6.06 5.62
CA VAL A 282 -9.10 6.24 4.49
C VAL A 282 -10.35 5.35 4.58
N LYS A 283 -10.28 4.20 5.26
CA LYS A 283 -11.45 3.35 5.54
C LYS A 283 -11.50 2.98 7.03
N VAL A 284 -12.46 3.56 7.73
CA VAL A 284 -12.93 3.03 9.02
C VAL A 284 -14.17 2.19 8.70
N ASP A 285 -14.05 0.87 8.79
CA ASP A 285 -15.24 0.02 8.79
C ASP A 285 -15.95 0.20 10.14
N TRP A 286 -17.16 0.77 10.10
CA TRP A 286 -18.04 0.88 11.25
C TRP A 286 -19.30 0.04 11.04
N TRP A 287 -19.84 -0.47 12.13
CA TRP A 287 -21.01 -1.34 12.16
C TRP A 287 -22.03 -0.75 13.14
N ASP A 288 -23.30 -0.70 12.74
CA ASP A 288 -24.44 -0.27 13.58
C ASP A 288 -24.98 -1.40 14.48
#